data_AF-A0A328SLR5-F1
#
_entry.id   AF-A0A328SLR5-F1
#
_cell.length_a   1.000
_cell.length_b   1.000
_cell.length_c   1.000
_cell.angle_alpha   90.00
_cell.angle_beta   90.00
_cell.angle_gamma   90.00
#
_symmetry.space_group_name_H-M   'P 1'
#
loop_
_entity.id
_entity.type
_entity.pdbx_description
1 polymer ?
#
loop_
_entity_poly.entity_id
_entity_poly.type
_entity_poly.pdbx_seq_one_letter_code
_entity_poly.pdbx_strand_id
1 'polypeptide(L)'
;SHSFEMIKDIGKVKDISKRYNVTKKKGTHGIGHTRFATESGIDRYHAHPYQSYITPDITVVHNGQITNYWKVRDPLERKGHVFKTQNDTECIVHYIAEKLSHGYKLEETLEAAVKDLDGPFSILVGTPNGIGIAKDKLGLRPGVMAENDDVFAIASEEMSLQDVLNTEHVEQIAPGETRSYTL
;
A
#
# COMPACT_ATOMS: atom_id res chain seq x y z
N SER A 1 0.67 -2.58 23.25
CA SER A 1 -0.37 -1.80 22.55
C SER A 1 -0.17 -2.06 21.08
N HIS A 2 -1.12 -2.69 20.39
CA HIS A 2 -0.99 -2.87 18.94
C HIS A 2 -1.52 -1.59 18.28
N SER A 3 -0.65 -0.87 17.58
CA SER A 3 -0.98 0.37 16.84
C SER A 3 -1.78 0.10 15.56
N PHE A 4 -2.03 -1.17 15.23
CA PHE A 4 -2.48 -1.61 13.92
C PHE A 4 -3.48 -2.77 14.01
N GLU A 5 -4.46 -2.78 13.10
CA GLU A 5 -5.44 -3.84 12.92
C GLU A 5 -5.57 -4.22 11.43
N MET A 6 -5.41 -5.50 11.10
CA MET A 6 -5.58 -6.02 9.74
C MET A 6 -6.87 -6.81 9.59
N ILE A 7 -7.64 -6.48 8.56
CA ILE A 7 -8.82 -7.23 8.16
C ILE A 7 -8.69 -7.57 6.67
N LYS A 8 -8.63 -8.86 6.34
CA LYS A 8 -8.63 -9.34 4.96
C LYS A 8 -9.39 -10.64 4.82
N ASP A 9 -10.26 -10.72 3.82
CA ASP A 9 -11.09 -11.90 3.58
C ASP A 9 -11.61 -11.91 2.13
N ILE A 10 -12.24 -13.01 1.76
CA ILE A 10 -12.89 -13.21 0.46
C ILE A 10 -14.36 -12.79 0.57
N GLY A 11 -14.83 -12.03 -0.42
CA GLY A 11 -16.22 -11.62 -0.55
C GLY A 11 -16.36 -10.19 -1.01
N LYS A 12 -17.61 -9.71 -1.07
CA LYS A 12 -17.88 -8.30 -1.36
C LYS A 12 -17.49 -7.43 -0.15
N VAL A 13 -17.05 -6.20 -0.42
CA VAL A 13 -16.64 -5.24 0.61
C VAL A 13 -17.70 -5.07 1.71
N LYS A 14 -18.99 -4.99 1.33
CA LYS A 14 -20.11 -4.86 2.29
C LYS A 14 -20.24 -6.07 3.23
N ASP A 15 -20.01 -7.28 2.73
CA ASP A 15 -20.11 -8.50 3.52
C ASP A 15 -18.95 -8.61 4.52
N ILE A 16 -17.74 -8.26 4.07
CA ILE A 16 -16.53 -8.22 4.92
C ILE A 16 -16.71 -7.13 5.99
N SER A 17 -17.15 -5.93 5.61
CA SER A 17 -17.41 -4.83 6.55
C SER A 17 -18.38 -5.23 7.66
N LYS A 18 -19.48 -5.91 7.31
CA LYS A 18 -20.45 -6.44 8.28
C LYS A 18 -19.85 -7.55 9.15
N ARG A 19 -19.15 -8.52 8.55
CA ARG A 19 -18.57 -9.68 9.25
C ARG A 19 -17.57 -9.28 10.33
N TYR A 20 -16.74 -8.28 10.04
CA TYR A 20 -15.68 -7.82 10.94
C TYR A 20 -16.02 -6.53 11.70
N ASN A 21 -17.24 -6.00 11.54
CA ASN A 21 -17.68 -4.73 12.12
C ASN A 21 -16.71 -3.58 11.83
N VAL A 22 -16.26 -3.45 10.58
CA VAL A 22 -15.25 -2.46 10.16
C VAL A 22 -15.67 -1.03 10.55
N THR A 23 -16.96 -0.71 10.44
CA THR A 23 -17.50 0.61 10.79
C THR A 23 -17.39 0.97 12.27
N LYS A 24 -17.09 0.01 13.15
CA LYS A 24 -16.86 0.24 14.59
C LYS A 24 -15.38 0.38 14.93
N LYS A 25 -14.48 0.16 13.95
CA LYS A 25 -13.03 0.27 14.16
C LYS A 25 -12.63 1.74 14.23
N LYS A 26 -11.58 2.01 14.99
CA LYS A 26 -11.04 3.34 15.19
C LYS A 26 -9.54 3.30 14.93
N GLY A 27 -9.05 4.35 14.29
CA GLY A 27 -7.65 4.56 13.98
C GLY A 27 -7.49 6.00 13.48
N THR A 28 -6.25 6.45 13.37
CA THR A 28 -5.96 7.77 12.79
C THR A 28 -6.01 7.70 11.26
N HIS A 29 -5.60 6.58 10.67
CA HIS A 29 -5.54 6.36 9.21
C HIS A 29 -5.88 4.91 8.88
N GLY A 30 -6.17 4.65 7.60
CA GLY A 30 -6.37 3.30 7.08
C GLY A 30 -6.03 3.21 5.60
N ILE A 31 -5.66 2.01 5.17
CA ILE A 31 -5.47 1.66 3.75
C ILE A 31 -6.36 0.46 3.40
N GLY A 32 -6.88 0.44 2.17
CA GLY A 32 -7.80 -0.58 1.71
C GLY A 32 -7.48 -1.02 0.29
N HIS A 33 -7.91 -2.24 -0.06
CA HIS A 33 -7.69 -2.78 -1.40
C HIS A 33 -8.80 -3.76 -1.79
N THR A 34 -9.24 -3.67 -3.04
CA THR A 34 -10.10 -4.67 -3.68
C THR A 34 -9.30 -5.39 -4.75
N ARG A 35 -9.18 -6.71 -4.64
CA ARG A 35 -8.41 -7.52 -5.60
C ARG A 35 -9.35 -8.14 -6.64
N PHE A 36 -9.01 -7.96 -7.91
CA PHE A 36 -9.64 -8.67 -9.02
C PHE A 36 -8.76 -9.86 -9.43
N ALA A 37 -9.22 -11.09 -9.19
CA ALA A 37 -8.48 -12.30 -9.54
C ALA A 37 -8.86 -12.74 -10.96
N THR A 38 -7.96 -12.55 -11.94
CA THR A 38 -8.17 -13.00 -13.33
C THR A 38 -7.79 -14.46 -13.54
N GLU A 39 -6.58 -14.84 -13.11
CA GLU A 39 -6.01 -16.19 -13.35
C GLU A 39 -5.46 -16.86 -12.08
N SER A 40 -5.36 -16.12 -10.98
CA SER A 40 -4.89 -16.64 -9.70
C SER A 40 -6.06 -17.08 -8.83
N GLY A 41 -5.81 -18.04 -7.93
CA GLY A 41 -6.82 -18.52 -6.99
C GLY A 41 -7.46 -17.39 -6.18
N ILE A 42 -8.76 -17.51 -5.93
CA ILE A 42 -9.47 -16.65 -4.98
C ILE A 42 -9.13 -17.17 -3.58
N ASP A 43 -8.11 -16.57 -2.96
CA ASP A 43 -7.73 -16.89 -1.60
C ASP A 43 -7.37 -15.63 -0.78
N ARG A 44 -7.45 -15.79 0.54
CA ARG A 44 -7.13 -14.76 1.54
C ARG A 44 -5.64 -14.47 1.69
N TYR A 45 -4.77 -15.40 1.26
CA TYR A 45 -3.32 -15.27 1.45
C TYR A 45 -2.75 -14.27 0.47
N HIS A 46 -3.26 -14.28 -0.76
CA HIS A 46 -2.94 -13.33 -1.81
C HIS A 46 -3.75 -12.04 -1.75
N ALA A 47 -4.75 -11.96 -0.86
CA ALA A 47 -5.45 -10.73 -0.59
C ALA A 47 -4.54 -9.75 0.18
N HIS A 48 -4.58 -8.50 -0.28
CA HIS A 48 -4.02 -7.35 0.42
C HIS A 48 -4.82 -7.00 1.70
N PRO A 49 -4.24 -6.22 2.62
CA PRO A 49 -2.85 -5.74 2.63
C PRO A 49 -1.84 -6.84 2.98
N TYR A 50 -0.57 -6.59 2.64
CA TYR A 50 0.57 -7.36 3.15
C TYR A 50 1.24 -6.58 4.28
N GLN A 51 1.83 -7.30 5.24
CA GLN A 51 2.50 -6.72 6.41
C GLN A 51 3.87 -7.36 6.60
N SER A 52 4.84 -6.55 7.06
CA SER A 52 6.16 -7.05 7.40
C SER A 52 6.17 -7.72 8.76
N TYR A 53 6.90 -8.84 8.88
CA TYR A 53 7.21 -9.43 10.18
C TYR A 53 8.48 -8.84 10.80
N ILE A 54 9.27 -8.09 10.02
CA ILE A 54 10.59 -7.55 10.41
C ILE A 54 10.38 -6.24 11.17
N THR A 55 9.65 -5.32 10.53
CA THR A 55 9.26 -4.05 11.12
C THR A 55 7.76 -4.13 11.37
N PRO A 56 7.32 -4.16 12.66
CA PRO A 56 5.90 -4.26 12.97
C PRO A 56 5.13 -3.09 12.39
N ASP A 57 3.84 -3.31 12.15
CA ASP A 57 2.89 -2.28 11.74
C ASP A 57 3.20 -1.54 10.42
N ILE A 58 4.10 -2.08 9.59
CA ILE A 58 4.28 -1.67 8.20
C ILE A 58 3.35 -2.47 7.30
N THR A 59 2.48 -1.77 6.58
CA THR A 59 1.53 -2.39 5.65
C THR A 59 1.61 -1.79 4.26
N VAL A 60 1.34 -2.62 3.26
CA VAL A 60 1.33 -2.20 1.87
C VAL A 60 0.11 -2.72 1.14
N VAL A 61 -0.51 -1.84 0.34
CA VAL A 61 -1.38 -2.22 -0.77
C VAL A 61 -0.77 -1.79 -2.09
N HIS A 62 -1.00 -2.57 -3.14
CA HIS A 62 -0.33 -2.41 -4.42
C HIS A 62 -1.30 -2.71 -5.55
N ASN A 63 -1.41 -1.76 -6.48
CA ASN A 63 -2.07 -1.96 -7.77
C ASN A 63 -1.00 -1.90 -8.85
N GLY A 64 -0.72 -3.01 -9.52
CA GLY A 64 0.37 -3.07 -10.48
C GLY A 64 1.01 -4.45 -10.61
N GLN A 65 2.20 -4.44 -11.22
CA GLN A 65 3.08 -5.58 -11.27
C GLN A 65 4.53 -5.11 -11.24
N ILE A 66 5.34 -5.65 -10.33
CA ILE A 66 6.77 -5.37 -10.26
C ILE A 66 7.53 -6.37 -11.13
N THR A 67 8.08 -5.91 -12.25
CA THR A 67 8.73 -6.76 -13.26
C THR A 67 10.12 -7.22 -12.84
N ASN A 68 10.81 -6.47 -11.98
CA ASN A 68 12.13 -6.81 -11.47
C ASN A 68 12.12 -7.42 -10.06
N TYR A 69 10.99 -7.97 -9.59
CA TYR A 69 10.83 -8.41 -8.20
C TYR A 69 11.90 -9.43 -7.75
N TRP A 70 12.37 -10.33 -8.64
CA TRP A 70 13.46 -11.26 -8.32
C TRP A 70 14.78 -10.56 -7.99
N LYS A 71 15.10 -9.45 -8.68
CA LYS A 71 16.32 -8.66 -8.42
C LYS A 71 16.26 -7.94 -7.08
N VAL A 72 15.07 -7.58 -6.63
CA VAL A 72 14.84 -6.95 -5.32
C VAL A 72 14.84 -8.01 -4.23
N ARG A 73 14.23 -9.17 -4.50
CA ARG A 73 14.09 -10.29 -3.56
C ARG A 73 15.40 -10.96 -3.20
N ASP A 74 16.27 -11.29 -4.17
CA ASP A 74 17.50 -12.05 -3.91
C ASP A 74 18.43 -11.38 -2.88
N PRO A 75 18.70 -10.05 -2.93
CA PRO A 75 19.45 -9.37 -1.88
C PRO A 75 18.77 -9.41 -0.50
N LEU A 76 17.43 -9.33 -0.45
CA LEU A 76 16.68 -9.40 0.81
C LEU A 76 16.74 -10.81 1.42
N GLU A 77 16.62 -11.86 0.60
CA GLU A 77 16.78 -13.24 1.07
C GLU A 77 18.19 -13.49 1.64
N ARG A 78 19.22 -12.95 0.99
CA ARG A 78 20.62 -13.01 1.50
C ARG A 78 20.81 -12.29 2.83
N LYS A 79 19.99 -11.28 3.12
CA LYS A 79 19.94 -10.58 4.41
C LYS A 79 19.08 -11.31 5.46
N GLY A 80 18.49 -12.45 5.11
CA GLY A 80 17.71 -13.28 6.02
C GLY A 80 16.19 -13.04 5.96
N HIS A 81 15.69 -12.31 4.96
CA HIS A 81 14.25 -12.17 4.76
C HIS A 81 13.64 -13.50 4.29
N VAL A 82 12.59 -13.96 4.95
CA VAL A 82 11.86 -15.19 4.64
C VAL A 82 10.54 -14.84 3.97
N PHE A 83 10.46 -15.12 2.67
CA PHE A 83 9.24 -14.92 1.87
C PHE A 83 8.37 -16.16 1.87
N LYS A 84 7.07 -15.99 2.07
CA LYS A 84 6.07 -17.06 2.13
C LYS A 84 5.30 -17.25 0.83
N THR A 85 5.34 -16.26 -0.06
CA THR A 85 4.64 -16.24 -1.33
C THR A 85 5.59 -15.87 -2.47
N GLN A 86 5.09 -15.96 -3.70
CA GLN A 86 5.74 -15.39 -4.89
C GLN A 86 5.07 -14.08 -5.32
N ASN A 87 4.26 -13.48 -4.44
CA ASN A 87 3.58 -12.23 -4.73
C ASN A 87 4.58 -11.07 -4.66
N ASP A 88 4.57 -10.22 -5.69
CA ASP A 88 5.43 -9.04 -5.74
C ASP A 88 5.16 -8.06 -4.58
N THR A 89 3.92 -7.99 -4.08
CA THR A 89 3.59 -7.15 -2.94
C THR A 89 4.32 -7.58 -1.67
N GLU A 90 4.53 -8.88 -1.45
CA GLU A 90 5.35 -9.33 -0.32
C GLU A 90 6.80 -8.84 -0.47
N CYS A 91 7.34 -8.86 -1.69
CA CYS A 91 8.63 -8.26 -2.02
C CYS A 91 8.67 -6.76 -1.68
N ILE A 92 7.64 -6.00 -2.04
CA ILE A 92 7.52 -4.57 -1.75
C ILE A 92 7.52 -4.34 -0.24
N VAL A 93 6.68 -5.06 0.52
CA VAL A 93 6.62 -4.92 1.99
C VAL A 93 7.96 -5.15 2.66
N HIS A 94 8.69 -6.19 2.23
CA HIS A 94 10.00 -6.50 2.77
C HIS A 94 11.03 -5.44 2.42
N TYR A 95 10.99 -4.92 1.19
CA TYR A 95 11.84 -3.81 0.75
C TYR A 95 11.60 -2.54 1.58
N ILE A 96 10.33 -2.15 1.76
CA ILE A 96 9.96 -0.96 2.54
C ILE A 96 10.39 -1.14 4.02
N ALA A 97 10.10 -2.31 4.60
CA ALA A 97 10.45 -2.58 6.00
C ALA A 97 11.96 -2.56 6.25
N GLU A 98 12.74 -3.11 5.31
CA GLU A 98 14.21 -3.08 5.34
C GLU A 98 14.76 -1.65 5.33
N LYS A 99 14.23 -0.77 4.47
CA LYS A 99 14.68 0.63 4.44
C LYS A 99 14.37 1.34 5.75
N LEU A 100 13.13 1.20 6.24
CA LEU A 100 12.70 1.82 7.49
C LEU A 100 13.50 1.29 8.70
N SER A 101 13.85 0.00 8.75
CA SER A 101 14.68 -0.55 9.84
C SER A 101 16.11 -0.01 9.84
N HIS A 102 16.58 0.50 8.70
CA HIS A 102 17.87 1.18 8.57
C HIS A 102 17.78 2.70 8.78
N GLY A 103 16.65 3.21 9.29
CA GLY A 103 16.49 4.61 9.68
C GLY A 103 16.08 5.55 8.54
N TYR A 104 15.71 5.02 7.37
CA TYR A 104 15.11 5.84 6.32
C TYR A 104 13.76 6.38 6.80
N LYS A 105 13.41 7.60 6.37
CA LYS A 105 12.07 8.14 6.50
C LYS A 105 11.12 7.49 5.49
N LEU A 106 9.81 7.63 5.71
CA LEU A 106 8.80 7.11 4.79
C LEU A 106 8.95 7.71 3.39
N GLU A 107 9.12 9.03 3.29
CA GLU A 107 9.37 9.74 2.03
C GLU A 107 10.58 9.18 1.27
N GLU A 108 11.74 9.11 1.92
CA GLU A 108 12.98 8.56 1.33
C GLU A 108 12.82 7.11 0.88
N THR A 109 12.03 6.34 1.62
CA THR A 109 11.74 4.94 1.31
C THR A 109 10.85 4.80 0.08
N LEU A 110 9.84 5.68 -0.08
CA LEU A 110 8.98 5.74 -1.26
C LEU A 110 9.75 6.21 -2.49
N GLU A 111 10.62 7.21 -2.36
CA GLU A 111 11.50 7.67 -3.44
C GLU A 111 12.44 6.57 -3.91
N ALA A 112 13.02 5.83 -2.95
CA ALA A 112 13.86 4.68 -3.26
C ALA A 112 13.05 3.58 -3.97
N ALA A 113 11.80 3.34 -3.58
CA ALA A 113 10.92 2.40 -4.27
C ALA A 113 10.65 2.83 -5.72
N VAL A 114 10.38 4.12 -5.98
CA VAL A 114 10.25 4.64 -7.35
C VAL A 114 11.52 4.42 -8.17
N LYS A 115 12.68 4.59 -7.53
CA LYS A 115 13.98 4.42 -8.20
C LYS A 115 14.27 2.95 -8.53
N ASP A 116 14.10 2.06 -7.56
CA ASP A 116 14.63 0.69 -7.58
C ASP A 116 13.64 -0.34 -8.15
N LEU A 117 12.32 -0.08 -8.08
CA LEU A 117 11.30 -0.97 -8.60
C LEU A 117 11.01 -0.68 -10.08
N ASP A 118 10.97 -1.73 -10.89
CA ASP A 118 10.58 -1.66 -12.30
C ASP A 118 9.19 -2.24 -12.50
N GLY A 119 8.41 -1.63 -13.41
CA GLY A 119 7.08 -2.06 -13.77
C GLY A 119 6.00 -1.02 -13.45
N PRO A 120 4.75 -1.26 -13.89
CA PRO A 120 3.61 -0.40 -13.58
C PRO A 120 3.17 -0.61 -12.13
N PHE A 121 3.08 0.45 -11.32
CA PHE A 121 2.62 0.35 -9.93
C PHE A 121 2.05 1.65 -9.37
N SER A 122 1.11 1.48 -8.45
CA SER A 122 0.74 2.46 -7.43
C SER A 122 0.74 1.74 -6.09
N ILE A 123 1.57 2.19 -5.18
CA ILE A 123 1.83 1.54 -3.90
C ILE A 123 1.38 2.49 -2.79
N LEU A 124 0.50 2.05 -1.90
CA LEU A 124 0.25 2.73 -0.64
C LEU A 124 0.96 2.01 0.50
N VAL A 125 1.61 2.78 1.35
CA VAL A 125 2.29 2.30 2.55
C VAL A 125 1.62 2.91 3.77
N GLY A 126 1.26 2.09 4.75
CA GLY A 126 0.82 2.51 6.08
C GLY A 126 1.87 2.17 7.12
N THR A 127 2.14 3.11 8.02
CA THR A 127 3.03 2.97 9.17
C THR A 127 2.30 3.45 10.43
N PRO A 128 2.81 3.20 11.65
CA PRO A 128 2.23 3.75 12.88
C PRO A 128 2.07 5.27 12.87
N ASN A 129 2.95 5.96 12.13
CA ASN A 129 3.08 7.42 12.17
C ASN A 129 2.62 8.09 10.88
N GLY A 130 1.93 7.39 9.97
CA GLY A 130 1.51 8.01 8.72
C GLY A 130 1.28 7.05 7.56
N ILE A 131 0.84 7.64 6.45
CA ILE A 131 0.58 6.96 5.17
C ILE A 131 1.39 7.61 4.05
N GLY A 132 1.64 6.87 2.98
CA GLY A 132 2.25 7.45 1.79
C GLY A 132 1.97 6.66 0.54
N ILE A 133 2.23 7.29 -0.60
CA ILE A 133 2.06 6.73 -1.94
C ILE A 133 3.34 6.90 -2.76
N ALA A 134 3.62 5.89 -3.58
CA ALA A 134 4.57 5.95 -4.68
C ALA A 134 3.89 5.50 -5.98
N LYS A 135 4.07 6.29 -7.05
CA LYS A 135 3.60 5.96 -8.41
C LYS A 135 4.77 5.62 -9.31
N ASP A 136 4.58 4.68 -10.24
CA ASP A 136 5.61 4.32 -11.20
C ASP A 136 6.01 5.50 -12.10
N LYS A 137 7.25 5.46 -12.60
CA LYS A 137 7.87 6.53 -13.41
C LYS A 137 7.13 6.84 -14.72
N LEU A 138 6.27 5.92 -15.18
CA LEU A 138 5.51 6.07 -16.42
C LEU A 138 4.03 6.45 -16.16
N GLY A 139 3.59 6.42 -14.90
CA GLY A 139 2.22 6.72 -14.50
C GLY A 139 1.19 5.74 -15.04
N LEU A 140 1.57 4.47 -15.23
CA LEU A 140 0.73 3.47 -15.90
C LEU A 140 -0.44 2.97 -15.04
N ARG A 141 -0.32 3.07 -13.71
CA ARG A 141 -1.40 2.78 -12.77
C ARG A 141 -2.01 4.08 -12.25
N PRO A 142 -3.35 4.14 -12.13
CA PRO A 142 -4.00 5.38 -11.74
C PRO A 142 -3.81 5.63 -10.25
N GLY A 143 -3.71 6.90 -9.89
CA GLY A 143 -3.51 7.37 -8.53
C GLY A 143 -3.90 8.83 -8.45
N VAL A 144 -4.86 9.12 -7.57
CA VAL A 144 -5.39 10.44 -7.34
C VAL A 144 -5.39 10.73 -5.86
N MET A 145 -5.29 12.01 -5.51
CA MET A 145 -5.32 12.47 -4.13
C MET A 145 -6.25 13.67 -3.98
N ALA A 146 -6.73 13.85 -2.76
CA ALA A 146 -7.46 15.04 -2.35
C ALA A 146 -7.17 15.30 -0.88
N GLU A 147 -7.10 16.58 -0.54
CA GLU A 147 -6.78 17.04 0.80
C GLU A 147 -7.71 18.20 1.18
N ASN A 148 -8.12 18.23 2.44
CA ASN A 148 -8.71 19.39 3.09
C ASN A 148 -8.01 19.61 4.45
N ASP A 149 -8.48 20.57 5.24
CA ASP A 149 -7.86 20.92 6.52
C ASP A 149 -7.80 19.75 7.53
N ASP A 150 -8.60 18.70 7.35
CA ASP A 150 -8.74 17.59 8.30
C ASP A 150 -8.20 16.24 7.78
N VAL A 151 -8.26 16.00 6.46
CA VAL A 151 -8.03 14.68 5.87
C VAL A 151 -7.24 14.76 4.58
N PHE A 152 -6.21 13.93 4.51
CA PHE A 152 -5.50 13.56 3.29
C PHE A 152 -5.96 12.18 2.82
N ALA A 153 -6.45 12.07 1.59
CA ALA A 153 -6.97 10.81 1.03
C ALA A 153 -6.39 10.52 -0.36
N ILE A 154 -6.16 9.23 -0.61
CA ILE A 154 -5.61 8.72 -1.87
C ILE A 154 -6.48 7.57 -2.36
N ALA A 155 -6.75 7.54 -3.66
CA ALA A 155 -7.48 6.46 -4.31
C ALA A 155 -6.95 6.17 -5.72
N SER A 156 -7.41 5.06 -6.31
CA SER A 156 -7.16 4.79 -7.73
C SER A 156 -8.05 5.62 -8.67
N GLU A 157 -9.22 6.09 -8.22
CA GLU A 157 -10.18 6.82 -9.04
C GLU A 157 -10.81 7.98 -8.28
N GLU A 158 -11.11 9.07 -8.99
CA GLU A 158 -11.58 10.33 -8.42
C GLU A 158 -12.92 10.20 -7.70
N MET A 159 -13.85 9.40 -8.25
CA MET A 159 -15.17 9.15 -7.66
C MET A 159 -15.08 8.65 -6.21
N SER A 160 -14.03 7.89 -5.87
CA SER A 160 -13.84 7.39 -4.50
C SER A 160 -13.53 8.51 -3.51
N LEU A 161 -12.88 9.59 -3.97
CA LEU A 161 -12.50 10.73 -3.12
C LEU A 161 -13.61 11.79 -3.08
N GLN A 162 -14.29 12.03 -4.20
CA GLN A 162 -15.42 12.95 -4.27
C GLN A 162 -16.53 12.57 -3.29
N ASP A 163 -16.88 11.28 -3.22
CA ASP A 163 -17.90 10.78 -2.30
C ASP A 163 -17.47 10.87 -0.83
N VAL A 164 -16.19 10.68 -0.52
CA VAL A 164 -15.68 10.61 0.86
C VAL A 164 -15.38 12.00 1.44
N LEU A 165 -14.80 12.89 0.64
CA LEU A 165 -14.40 14.23 1.07
C LEU A 165 -15.39 15.32 0.68
N ASN A 166 -16.42 14.99 -0.11
CA ASN A 166 -17.37 15.96 -0.66
C ASN A 166 -16.65 17.14 -1.33
N THR A 167 -15.66 16.82 -2.18
CA THR A 167 -14.78 17.77 -2.85
C THR A 167 -14.80 17.56 -4.36
N GLU A 168 -14.76 18.65 -5.13
CA GLU A 168 -14.47 18.60 -6.58
C GLU A 168 -12.98 18.76 -6.88
N HIS A 169 -12.18 19.08 -5.86
CA HIS A 169 -10.73 19.24 -5.98
C HIS A 169 -10.03 17.90 -5.77
N VAL A 170 -9.80 17.20 -6.87
CA VAL A 170 -9.03 15.95 -6.91
C VAL A 170 -7.85 16.14 -7.84
N GLU A 171 -6.65 15.78 -7.37
CA GLU A 171 -5.40 15.93 -8.09
C GLU A 171 -4.89 14.58 -8.57
N GLN A 172 -4.37 14.56 -9.80
CA GLN A 172 -3.69 13.39 -10.35
C GLN A 172 -2.26 13.33 -9.82
N ILE A 173 -1.87 12.20 -9.27
CA ILE A 173 -0.49 11.97 -8.83
C ILE A 173 0.37 11.77 -10.08
N ALA A 174 1.43 12.58 -10.23
CA ALA A 174 2.26 12.57 -11.42
C ALA A 174 3.11 11.27 -11.52
N PRO A 175 3.56 10.90 -12.73
CA PRO A 175 4.51 9.80 -12.91
C PRO A 175 5.77 9.98 -12.06
N GLY A 176 6.15 8.94 -11.31
CA GLY A 176 7.30 8.95 -10.40
C GLY A 176 7.13 9.77 -9.13
N GLU A 177 5.96 10.38 -8.92
CA GLU A 177 5.68 11.18 -7.73
C GLU A 177 5.51 10.29 -6.50
N THR A 178 6.01 10.81 -5.38
CA THR A 178 5.81 10.26 -4.05
C THR A 178 5.19 11.32 -3.15
N ARG A 179 4.36 10.88 -2.21
CA ARG A 179 3.78 11.71 -1.15
C ARG A 179 3.75 10.91 0.14
N SER A 180 4.04 11.55 1.26
CA SER A 180 3.86 10.97 2.58
C SER A 180 3.23 11.98 3.51
N TYR A 181 2.28 11.53 4.31
CA TYR A 181 1.66 12.29 5.38
C TYR A 181 2.00 11.63 6.70
N THR A 182 2.71 12.35 7.56
CA THR A 182 3.14 11.88 8.88
C THR A 182 2.43 12.63 10.00
N LEU A 183 2.12 11.92 11.07
CA LEU A 183 1.42 12.42 12.27
C LEU A 183 2.36 13.01 13.31
#